data_AF-A0A963EKG9-F1
#
_entry.id   AF-A0A963EKG9-F1
#
_cell.length_a   1.000
_cell.length_b   1.000
_cell.length_c   1.000
_cell.angle_alpha   90.00
_cell.angle_beta   90.00
_cell.angle_gamma   90.00
#
_symmetry.space_group_name_H-M   'P 1'
#
loop_
_entity.id
_entity.type
_entity.pdbx_description
1 polymer ?
#
loop_
_entity_poly.entity_id
_entity_poly.type
_entity_poly.pdbx_seq_one_letter_code
_entity_poly.pdbx_strand_id
1 'polypeptide(L)'
;NTTGFMVGTEAERAGIIKHGSKLIQAVANARVHKISIVIGGSYGAGNYAMCGRGLDPRFIFAWPNSRVAVMGGQQAGTVLRIIAEDKQRSMGIEPDPKVLDMIQQSTAAKMDAQSTALFGTAHLWDDGIIDPRDTRKVIAMVLDVCHEADHRQLNPNSFGVARF
;
A
#
# COMPACT_ATOMS: atom_id res chain seq x y z
N ASN A 1 -1.74 -9.41 -2.42
CA ASN A 1 -1.24 -9.94 -1.14
C ASN A 1 0.28 -9.94 -1.19
N THR A 2 0.92 -8.94 -0.59
CA THR A 2 2.37 -8.72 -0.65
C THR A 2 2.88 -8.21 0.69
N THR A 3 4.02 -8.75 1.12
CA THR A 3 4.75 -8.35 2.33
C THR A 3 5.96 -7.47 2.00
N GLY A 4 6.14 -7.08 0.73
CA GLY A 4 7.30 -6.35 0.23
C GLY A 4 8.17 -7.18 -0.71
N PHE A 5 9.39 -6.71 -0.94
CA PHE A 5 10.40 -7.40 -1.75
C PHE A 5 11.31 -8.28 -0.89
N MET A 6 11.96 -9.25 -1.51
CA MET A 6 13.02 -10.03 -0.87
C MET A 6 14.19 -9.11 -0.46
N VAL A 7 14.79 -9.37 0.69
CA VAL A 7 15.93 -8.62 1.22
C VAL A 7 17.15 -9.52 1.36
N GLY A 8 18.33 -8.92 1.52
CA GLY A 8 19.60 -9.63 1.71
C GLY A 8 20.61 -9.35 0.61
N THR A 9 21.89 -9.59 0.90
CA THR A 9 23.01 -9.22 0.02
C THR A 9 22.93 -9.87 -1.36
N GLU A 10 22.44 -11.11 -1.45
CA GLU A 10 22.23 -11.81 -2.70
C GLU A 10 21.16 -11.11 -3.56
N ALA A 11 19.99 -10.80 -3.00
CA ALA A 11 18.90 -10.13 -3.70
C ALA A 11 19.34 -8.73 -4.19
N GLU A 12 20.08 -7.98 -3.36
CA GLU A 12 20.63 -6.69 -3.72
C GLU A 12 21.61 -6.78 -4.90
N ARG A 13 22.56 -7.72 -4.85
CA ARG A 13 23.54 -7.93 -5.93
C ARG A 13 22.90 -8.48 -7.21
N ALA A 14 21.86 -9.29 -7.09
CA ALA A 14 21.05 -9.75 -8.22
C ALA A 14 20.21 -8.60 -8.82
N GLY A 15 20.11 -7.46 -8.14
CA GLY A 15 19.51 -6.24 -8.65
C GLY A 15 18.01 -6.12 -8.35
N ILE A 16 17.58 -6.58 -7.18
CA ILE A 16 16.17 -6.46 -6.74
C ILE A 16 15.63 -5.04 -6.92
N ILE A 17 16.44 -4.01 -6.66
CA ILE A 17 16.08 -2.60 -6.87
C ILE A 17 15.75 -2.33 -8.34
N LYS A 18 16.68 -2.56 -9.27
CA LYS A 18 16.46 -2.26 -10.71
C LYS A 18 15.32 -3.08 -11.30
N HIS A 19 15.11 -4.31 -10.81
CA HIS A 19 14.02 -5.16 -11.28
C HIS A 19 12.66 -4.71 -10.70
N GLY A 20 12.60 -4.34 -9.42
CA GLY A 20 11.43 -3.72 -8.81
C GLY A 20 11.07 -2.39 -9.46
N SER A 21 12.05 -1.55 -9.79
CA SER A 21 11.84 -0.29 -10.51
C SER A 21 11.19 -0.50 -11.88
N LYS A 22 11.59 -1.52 -12.64
CA LYS A 22 10.96 -1.83 -13.95
C LYS A 22 9.49 -2.21 -13.80
N LEU A 23 9.14 -2.96 -12.76
CA LEU A 23 7.75 -3.31 -12.47
C LEU A 23 6.94 -2.06 -12.13
N ILE A 24 7.46 -1.19 -11.26
CA ILE A 24 6.80 0.08 -10.91
C ILE A 24 6.67 0.97 -12.15
N GLN A 25 7.70 1.08 -12.99
CA GLN A 25 7.64 1.82 -14.24
C GLN A 25 6.57 1.27 -15.19
N ALA A 26 6.44 -0.05 -15.32
CA ALA A 26 5.39 -0.65 -16.14
C ALA A 26 4.00 -0.31 -15.61
N VAL A 27 3.78 -0.39 -14.29
CA VAL A 27 2.50 -0.05 -13.64
C VAL A 27 2.17 1.43 -13.75
N ALA A 28 3.16 2.30 -13.55
CA ALA A 28 2.99 3.75 -13.63
C ALA A 28 2.68 4.21 -15.06
N ASN A 29 3.37 3.64 -16.06
CA ASN A 29 3.23 4.06 -17.45
C ASN A 29 2.12 3.32 -18.23
N ALA A 30 1.52 2.27 -17.65
CA ALA A 30 0.41 1.57 -18.30
C ALA A 30 -0.79 2.50 -18.48
N ARG A 31 -1.27 2.61 -19.73
CA ARG A 31 -2.42 3.45 -20.12
C ARG A 31 -3.75 2.70 -20.15
N VAL A 32 -3.72 1.38 -20.03
CA VAL A 32 -4.92 0.55 -19.87
C VAL A 32 -5.56 0.79 -18.51
N HIS A 33 -6.84 0.43 -18.36
CA HIS A 33 -7.53 0.53 -17.08
C HIS A 33 -6.92 -0.43 -16.06
N LYS A 34 -6.45 0.13 -14.94
CA LYS A 34 -5.86 -0.62 -13.81
C LYS A 34 -6.90 -0.72 -12.71
N ILE A 35 -7.17 -1.93 -12.22
CA ILE A 35 -8.13 -2.19 -11.14
C ILE A 35 -7.40 -3.00 -10.06
N SER A 36 -7.45 -2.54 -8.82
CA SER A 36 -6.72 -3.16 -7.70
C SER A 36 -7.68 -3.69 -6.64
N ILE A 37 -7.48 -4.94 -6.19
CA ILE A 37 -8.20 -5.51 -5.04
C ILE A 37 -7.20 -5.89 -3.95
N VAL A 38 -7.29 -5.24 -2.79
CA VAL A 38 -6.47 -5.54 -1.62
C VAL A 38 -7.08 -6.72 -0.86
N ILE A 39 -6.69 -7.95 -1.22
CA ILE A 39 -7.23 -9.19 -0.64
C ILE A 39 -6.58 -9.62 0.69
N GLY A 40 -5.51 -8.95 1.12
CA GLY A 40 -4.67 -9.38 2.24
C GLY A 40 -3.64 -8.31 2.62
N GLY A 41 -2.39 -8.71 2.79
CA GLY A 41 -1.29 -7.76 3.05
C GLY A 41 -0.99 -6.87 1.84
N SER A 42 -0.72 -5.61 2.13
CA SER A 42 -0.23 -4.61 1.17
C SER A 42 0.78 -3.71 1.88
N TYR A 43 2.04 -4.15 1.87
CA TYR A 43 3.08 -3.53 2.68
C TYR A 43 4.18 -2.88 1.83
N GLY A 44 4.58 -1.67 2.22
CA GLY A 44 5.77 -0.98 1.73
C GLY A 44 5.87 -0.91 0.21
N ALA A 45 7.06 -1.17 -0.33
CA ALA A 45 7.29 -1.13 -1.78
C ALA A 45 6.45 -2.15 -2.57
N GLY A 46 5.95 -3.21 -1.92
CA GLY A 46 5.00 -4.14 -2.53
C GLY A 46 3.67 -3.48 -2.89
N ASN A 47 3.20 -2.53 -2.08
CA ASN A 47 2.01 -1.72 -2.39
C ASN A 47 2.20 -0.94 -3.70
N TYR A 48 3.35 -0.29 -3.88
CA TYR A 48 3.66 0.47 -5.09
C TYR A 48 3.74 -0.44 -6.32
N ALA A 49 4.46 -1.55 -6.20
CA ALA A 49 4.64 -2.52 -7.27
C ALA A 49 3.34 -3.18 -7.73
N MET A 50 2.34 -3.26 -6.85
CA MET A 50 1.04 -3.90 -7.12
C MET A 50 -0.09 -2.89 -7.40
N CYS A 51 0.24 -1.68 -7.87
CA CYS A 51 -0.72 -0.64 -8.21
C CYS A 51 -1.63 -0.20 -7.04
N GLY A 52 -1.01 0.10 -5.89
CA GLY A 52 -1.69 0.77 -4.78
C GLY A 52 -2.14 2.19 -5.12
N ARG A 53 -2.78 2.89 -4.15
CA ARG A 53 -3.42 4.20 -4.37
C ARG A 53 -2.53 5.21 -5.10
N GLY A 54 -1.26 5.34 -4.71
CA GLY A 54 -0.34 6.32 -5.30
C GLY A 54 0.08 6.02 -6.76
N LEU A 55 -0.38 4.92 -7.35
CA LEU A 55 -0.12 4.54 -8.76
C LEU A 55 -1.38 4.68 -9.64
N ASP A 56 -2.40 5.35 -9.12
CA ASP A 56 -3.64 5.72 -9.81
C ASP A 56 -4.32 4.54 -10.53
N PRO A 57 -4.72 3.48 -9.82
CA PRO A 57 -5.72 2.57 -10.34
C PRO A 57 -7.02 3.34 -10.60
N ARG A 58 -7.79 2.96 -11.63
CA ARG A 58 -9.14 3.52 -11.88
C ARG A 58 -10.02 3.34 -10.66
N PHE A 59 -9.96 2.14 -10.07
CA PHE A 59 -10.59 1.81 -8.81
C PHE A 59 -9.70 0.88 -8.00
N ILE A 60 -9.70 1.06 -6.69
CA ILE A 60 -9.02 0.20 -5.72
C ILE A 60 -10.00 -0.15 -4.60
N PHE A 61 -10.26 -1.43 -4.37
CA PHE A 61 -11.13 -1.89 -3.28
C PHE A 61 -10.34 -2.73 -2.28
N ALA A 62 -10.83 -2.80 -1.06
CA ALA A 62 -10.24 -3.61 0.00
C ALA A 62 -11.18 -4.73 0.45
N TRP A 63 -10.63 -5.89 0.80
CA TRP A 63 -11.36 -6.89 1.56
C TRP A 63 -11.31 -6.56 3.07
N PRO A 64 -12.29 -7.02 3.88
CA PRO A 64 -12.34 -6.68 5.31
C PRO A 64 -11.16 -7.21 6.11
N ASN A 65 -10.55 -8.32 5.66
CA ASN A 65 -9.36 -8.92 6.29
C ASN A 65 -8.04 -8.26 5.87
N SER A 66 -8.08 -7.28 4.96
CA SER A 66 -6.87 -6.69 4.41
C SER A 66 -6.12 -5.84 5.43
N ARG A 67 -4.81 -5.71 5.18
CA ARG A 67 -3.90 -4.92 6.00
C ARG A 67 -3.01 -4.08 5.10
N VAL A 68 -3.00 -2.77 5.31
CA VAL A 68 -2.19 -1.82 4.53
C VAL A 68 -1.32 -1.01 5.48
N ALA A 69 0.00 -1.07 5.31
CA ALA A 69 0.92 -0.28 6.12
C ALA A 69 2.29 -0.12 5.43
N VAL A 70 3.17 0.70 5.98
CA VAL A 70 4.54 0.86 5.44
C VAL A 70 5.36 -0.43 5.58
N MET A 71 5.15 -1.21 6.65
CA MET A 71 5.72 -2.53 6.90
C MET A 71 4.88 -3.24 7.97
N GLY A 72 5.16 -4.51 8.28
CA GLY A 72 4.47 -5.21 9.37
C GLY A 72 4.87 -4.63 10.74
N GLY A 73 3.94 -4.59 11.71
CA GLY A 73 4.20 -3.98 13.01
C GLY A 73 5.39 -4.58 13.75
N GLN A 74 5.54 -5.91 13.70
CA GLN A 74 6.67 -6.60 14.32
C GLN A 74 8.01 -6.21 13.68
N GLN A 75 8.04 -5.96 12.37
CA GLN A 75 9.24 -5.51 11.65
C GLN A 75 9.61 -4.10 12.10
N ALA A 76 8.64 -3.18 12.14
CA ALA A 76 8.85 -1.80 12.58
C ALA A 76 9.35 -1.75 14.04
N GLY A 77 8.73 -2.51 14.94
CA GLY A 77 9.14 -2.59 16.34
C GLY A 77 10.57 -3.12 16.50
N THR A 78 10.92 -4.17 15.76
CA THR A 78 12.27 -4.76 15.80
C THR A 78 13.33 -3.77 15.31
N VAL A 79 13.07 -3.05 14.20
CA VAL A 79 14.00 -2.06 13.67
C VAL A 79 14.19 -0.89 14.65
N LEU A 80 13.12 -0.37 15.24
CA LEU A 80 13.23 0.71 16.22
C LEU A 80 13.97 0.28 17.49
N ARG A 81 13.79 -0.97 17.92
CA ARG A 81 14.55 -1.56 19.03
C ARG A 81 16.05 -1.56 18.72
N ILE A 82 16.47 -2.10 17.57
CA ILE A 82 17.88 -2.18 17.18
C ILE A 82 18.50 -0.78 17.14
N ILE A 83 17.83 0.18 16.50
CA ILE A 83 18.31 1.57 16.41
C ILE A 83 18.43 2.21 17.81
N ALA A 84 17.45 1.98 18.69
CA ALA A 84 17.48 2.51 20.05
C ALA A 84 18.63 1.91 20.87
N GLU A 85 18.86 0.61 20.76
CA GLU A 85 19.95 -0.11 21.41
C GLU A 85 21.32 0.41 20.94
N ASP A 86 21.54 0.48 19.62
CA ASP A 86 22.80 0.98 19.03
C ASP A 86 23.08 2.42 19.44
N LYS A 87 22.04 3.27 19.48
CA LYS A 87 22.14 4.66 19.91
C LYS A 87 22.57 4.75 21.38
N GLN A 88 21.96 3.98 22.29
CA GLN A 88 22.33 3.98 23.70
C GLN A 88 23.78 3.53 23.90
N ARG A 89 24.19 2.43 23.24
CA ARG A 89 25.57 1.95 23.28
C ARG A 89 26.57 2.98 22.74
N SER A 90 26.24 3.68 21.66
CA SER A 90 27.09 4.75 21.10
C SER A 90 27.30 5.94 22.04
N MET A 91 26.39 6.14 22.99
CA MET A 91 26.44 7.18 24.03
C MET A 91 27.07 6.67 25.33
N GLY A 92 27.54 5.42 25.38
CA GLY A 92 28.07 4.80 26.59
C GLY A 92 27.00 4.47 27.65
N ILE A 93 25.73 4.44 27.26
CA ILE A 93 24.60 4.09 28.13
C ILE A 93 24.30 2.60 27.93
N GLU A 94 24.26 1.82 29.02
CA GLU A 94 23.87 0.41 28.91
C GLU A 94 22.35 0.29 28.66
N PRO A 95 21.92 -0.41 27.59
CA PRO A 95 20.51 -0.54 27.27
C PRO A 95 19.73 -1.35 28.30
N ASP A 96 18.57 -0.85 28.73
CA ASP A 96 17.62 -1.64 29.54
C ASP A 96 16.74 -2.51 28.63
N PRO A 97 16.83 -3.86 28.72
CA PRO A 97 16.02 -4.77 27.91
C PRO A 97 14.51 -4.51 28.02
N LYS A 98 14.02 -4.11 29.20
CA LYS A 98 12.58 -3.85 29.40
C LYS A 98 12.10 -2.65 28.62
N VAL A 99 12.92 -1.60 28.54
CA VAL A 99 12.60 -0.40 27.76
C VAL A 99 12.62 -0.73 26.26
N LEU A 100 13.60 -1.50 25.81
CA LEU A 100 13.69 -1.94 24.42
C LEU A 100 12.50 -2.83 24.00
N ASP A 101 12.10 -3.76 24.85
CA ASP A 101 10.92 -4.61 24.62
C ASP A 101 9.64 -3.76 24.57
N MET A 102 9.51 -2.76 25.45
CA MET A 102 8.38 -1.83 25.43
C MET A 102 8.34 -1.00 24.14
N ILE A 103 9.48 -0.50 23.66
CA ILE A 103 9.57 0.22 22.37
C ILE A 103 9.09 -0.67 21.23
N GLN A 104 9.59 -1.92 21.18
CA GLN A 104 9.21 -2.89 20.15
C GLN A 104 7.71 -3.18 20.17
N GLN A 105 7.16 -3.56 21.33
CA GLN A 105 5.76 -3.96 21.46
C GLN A 105 4.79 -2.80 21.22
N SER A 106 5.08 -1.62 21.79
CA SER A 106 4.22 -0.45 21.63
C SER A 106 4.20 0.06 20.19
N THR A 107 5.33 -0.02 19.48
CA THR A 107 5.42 0.32 18.05
C THR A 107 4.64 -0.67 17.21
N ALA A 108 4.82 -1.98 17.45
CA ALA A 108 4.11 -3.02 16.72
C ALA A 108 2.59 -2.86 16.87
N ALA A 109 2.10 -2.68 18.09
CA ALA A 109 0.68 -2.49 18.37
C ALA A 109 0.09 -1.25 17.66
N LYS A 110 0.82 -0.12 17.66
CA LYS A 110 0.40 1.10 16.94
C LYS A 110 0.31 0.88 15.43
N MET A 111 1.34 0.26 14.85
CA MET A 111 1.37 -0.03 13.41
C MET A 111 0.24 -0.99 13.02
N ASP A 112 0.02 -2.05 13.80
CA ASP A 112 -1.03 -3.04 13.52
C ASP A 112 -2.43 -2.44 13.63
N ALA A 113 -2.67 -1.56 14.61
CA ALA A 113 -3.94 -0.84 14.74
C ALA A 113 -4.24 0.06 13.52
N GLN A 114 -3.21 0.76 13.03
CA GLN A 114 -3.33 1.63 11.85
C GLN A 114 -3.33 0.86 10.52
N SER A 115 -3.02 -0.45 10.55
CA SER A 115 -2.97 -1.26 9.33
C SER A 115 -4.33 -1.81 8.89
N THR A 116 -5.38 -1.68 9.71
CA THR A 116 -6.69 -2.30 9.44
C THR A 116 -7.34 -1.77 8.15
N ALA A 117 -8.13 -2.62 7.47
CA ALA A 117 -8.94 -2.19 6.31
C ALA A 117 -9.81 -0.96 6.65
N LEU A 118 -10.41 -0.93 7.85
CA LEU A 118 -11.22 0.20 8.30
C LEU A 118 -10.41 1.49 8.41
N PHE A 119 -9.18 1.41 8.91
CA PHE A 119 -8.30 2.58 8.96
C PHE A 119 -7.96 3.07 7.56
N GLY A 120 -7.62 2.18 6.63
CA GLY A 120 -7.32 2.54 5.24
C GLY A 120 -8.50 3.20 4.54
N THR A 121 -9.69 2.61 4.63
CA THR A 121 -10.90 3.12 3.96
C THR A 121 -11.33 4.48 4.53
N ALA A 122 -11.19 4.68 5.85
CA ALA A 122 -11.46 5.97 6.50
C ALA A 122 -10.52 7.10 6.03
N HIS A 123 -9.37 6.76 5.46
CA HIS A 123 -8.39 7.70 4.90
C HIS A 123 -8.34 7.68 3.36
N LEU A 124 -9.33 7.07 2.70
CA LEU A 124 -9.43 6.99 1.24
C LEU A 124 -8.24 6.29 0.55
N TRP A 125 -7.56 5.37 1.26
CA TRP A 125 -6.53 4.55 0.63
C TRP A 125 -7.12 3.54 -0.36
N ASP A 126 -8.40 3.23 -0.20
CA ASP A 126 -9.25 2.47 -1.10
C ASP A 126 -10.57 3.24 -1.36
N ASP A 127 -11.33 2.81 -2.35
CA ASP A 127 -12.65 3.33 -2.75
C ASP A 127 -13.79 2.61 -2.01
N GLY A 128 -13.46 1.78 -1.01
CA GLY A 128 -14.41 1.08 -0.18
C GLY A 128 -13.99 -0.36 0.14
N ILE A 129 -14.48 -0.82 1.29
CA ILE A 129 -14.44 -2.23 1.68
C ILE A 129 -15.59 -2.97 1.01
N ILE A 130 -15.29 -4.08 0.35
CA ILE A 130 -16.28 -4.94 -0.31
C ILE A 130 -16.33 -6.33 0.31
N ASP A 131 -17.48 -7.00 0.23
CA ASP A 131 -17.57 -8.43 0.55
C ASP A 131 -16.73 -9.23 -0.46
N PRO A 132 -15.83 -10.14 -0.03
CA PRO A 132 -15.06 -10.98 -0.95
C PRO A 132 -15.90 -11.71 -1.99
N ARG A 133 -17.14 -12.09 -1.66
CA ARG A 133 -18.09 -12.77 -2.56
C ARG A 133 -18.57 -11.89 -3.71
N ASP A 134 -18.55 -10.57 -3.54
CA ASP A 134 -19.00 -9.61 -4.56
C ASP A 134 -17.86 -9.13 -5.47
N THR A 135 -16.61 -9.54 -5.22
CA THR A 135 -15.43 -9.14 -6.02
C THR A 135 -15.67 -9.27 -7.53
N ARG A 136 -16.26 -10.38 -7.99
CA ARG A 136 -16.57 -10.58 -9.41
C ARG A 136 -17.55 -9.53 -9.95
N LYS A 137 -18.62 -9.23 -9.22
CA LYS A 137 -19.65 -8.27 -9.66
C LYS A 137 -19.07 -6.85 -9.68
N VAL A 138 -18.28 -6.50 -8.67
CA VAL A 138 -17.59 -5.20 -8.59
C VAL A 138 -16.63 -5.03 -9.76
N ILE A 139 -15.79 -6.03 -10.06
CA ILE A 139 -14.88 -5.96 -11.20
C ILE A 139 -15.64 -5.84 -12.52
N ALA A 140 -16.72 -6.62 -12.71
CA ALA A 140 -17.53 -6.52 -13.93
C ALA A 140 -18.11 -5.11 -14.10
N MET A 141 -18.75 -4.56 -13.06
CA MET A 141 -19.27 -3.20 -13.07
C MET A 141 -18.18 -2.16 -13.40
N VAL A 142 -17.01 -2.27 -12.78
CA VAL A 142 -15.91 -1.33 -13.02
C VAL A 142 -15.40 -1.41 -14.46
N LEU A 143 -15.30 -2.63 -15.02
CA LEU A 143 -14.92 -2.82 -16.41
C LEU A 143 -15.95 -2.19 -17.36
N ASP A 144 -17.25 -2.37 -17.09
CA ASP A 144 -18.32 -1.77 -17.88
C ASP A 144 -18.23 -0.23 -17.83
N VAL A 145 -18.02 0.35 -16.65
CA VAL A 145 -17.83 1.81 -16.47
C VAL A 145 -16.59 2.31 -17.24
N CYS A 146 -15.48 1.58 -17.18
CA CYS A 146 -14.26 1.95 -17.89
C CYS A 146 -14.44 1.86 -19.41
N HIS A 147 -15.13 0.84 -19.89
CA HIS A 147 -15.45 0.66 -21.30
C HIS A 147 -16.36 1.78 -21.82
N GLU A 148 -17.42 2.11 -21.06
CA GLU A 148 -18.31 3.21 -21.40
C GLU A 148 -17.56 4.54 -21.48
N ALA A 149 -16.65 4.80 -20.52
CA ALA A 149 -15.83 6.00 -20.50
C ALA A 149 -14.94 6.14 -21.74
N ASP A 150 -14.35 5.05 -22.25
CA ASP A 150 -13.52 5.06 -23.45
C ASP A 150 -14.31 5.34 -24.74
N HIS A 151 -15.59 4.98 -24.77
CA HIS A 151 -16.43 5.11 -25.96
C HIS A 151 -17.37 6.33 -25.93
N ARG A 152 -17.48 7.02 -24.80
CA ARG A 152 -18.34 8.19 -24.65
C ARG A 152 -17.73 9.42 -25.31
N GLN A 153 -18.42 9.98 -26.30
CA GLN A 153 -18.10 11.28 -26.86
C GLN A 153 -18.72 12.39 -26.00
N LEU A 154 -17.90 13.37 -25.59
CA LEU A 154 -18.33 14.52 -24.82
C LEU A 154 -18.41 15.76 -25.72
N ASN A 155 -19.28 16.70 -25.38
CA ASN A 155 -19.36 18.02 -26.02
C ASN A 155 -18.52 19.02 -25.21
N PRO A 156 -17.26 19.29 -25.60
CA PRO A 156 -16.41 20.21 -24.85
C PRO A 156 -16.94 21.63 -24.99
N ASN A 157 -16.73 22.43 -23.95
CA ASN A 157 -16.90 23.87 -23.99
C ASN A 157 -15.64 24.52 -23.42
N SER A 158 -15.37 25.76 -23.78
CA SER A 158 -14.11 26.42 -23.39
C SER A 158 -14.08 26.89 -21.93
N PHE A 159 -15.25 27.18 -21.33
CA PHE A 159 -15.33 27.97 -20.08
C PHE A 159 -16.24 27.36 -19.00
N GLY A 160 -16.80 26.17 -19.22
CA GLY A 160 -17.94 25.67 -18.45
C GLY A 160 -19.26 26.29 -18.90
N VAL A 161 -20.37 25.76 -18.38
CA VAL A 161 -21.70 26.34 -18.60
C VAL A 161 -21.83 27.61 -17.75
N ALA A 162 -22.02 28.77 -18.38
CA ALA A 162 -22.23 30.03 -17.68
C ALA A 162 -23.68 30.18 -17.20
N ARG A 163 -23.87 30.64 -15.96
CA ARG A 163 -25.18 31.03 -15.40
C ARG A 163 -25.29 32.55 -15.43
N PHE A 164 -26.03 33.08 -16.40
CA PHE A 164 -26.36 34.50 -16.53
C PHE A 164 -27.73 34.82 -15.94
#